data_AF-A0AB38I9G7-F1
#
_entry.id   AF-A0AB38I9G7-F1
#
_cell.length_a   1.000
_cell.length_b   1.000
_cell.length_c   1.000
_cell.angle_alpha   90.00
_cell.angle_beta   90.00
_cell.angle_gamma   90.00
#
_symmetry.space_group_name_H-M   'P 1'
#
loop_
_entity.id
_entity.type
_entity.pdbx_description
1 polymer ?
#
loop_
_entity_poly.entity_id
_entity_poly.type
_entity_poly.pdbx_seq_one_letter_code
_entity_poly.pdbx_strand_id
1 'polypeptide(L)'
;MVEYLDEAVNHPDIISLGCQLLDTFGETKLSDHGVPYDLRSSPRLPFHDDKLGLDFGVLFLEEHQIRLIAKHNIVPLTYEASQNEPADLDVFFLLGLPAELTSERVSPSGNATVGMTMLRLKKAEPEEQTTLFPRFIATIDSRTDLQSLEGMSGGPIFGFNTQRPNKYWIVAIQSSWKKSERKIFGCPVAHIYDILNHLHDEAAKELARKS
;
A
#
# COMPACT_ATOMS: atom_id res chain seq x y z
N MET A 1 -2.67 5.54 9.10
CA MET A 1 -2.55 6.24 7.80
C MET A 1 -3.84 6.92 7.36
N VAL A 2 -4.97 6.19 7.23
CA VAL A 2 -6.26 6.79 6.82
C VAL A 2 -6.77 7.82 7.84
N GLU A 3 -6.56 7.60 9.14
CA GLU A 3 -6.96 8.56 10.19
C GLU A 3 -6.30 9.94 10.04
N TYR A 4 -5.05 10.01 9.57
CA TYR A 4 -4.39 11.27 9.27
C TYR A 4 -5.00 11.98 8.06
N LEU A 5 -5.53 11.22 7.09
CA LEU A 5 -6.28 11.79 5.96
C LEU A 5 -7.62 12.36 6.45
N ASP A 6 -8.30 11.67 7.36
CA ASP A 6 -9.56 12.13 7.94
C ASP A 6 -9.38 13.45 8.70
N GLU A 7 -8.31 13.57 9.48
CA GLU A 7 -7.96 14.81 10.19
C GLU A 7 -7.65 15.94 9.20
N ALA A 8 -6.78 15.69 8.21
CA ALA A 8 -6.37 16.70 7.25
C ALA A 8 -7.53 17.19 6.36
N VAL A 9 -8.41 16.29 5.93
CA VAL A 9 -9.54 16.62 5.04
C VAL A 9 -10.65 17.39 5.75
N ASN A 10 -10.78 17.22 7.06
CA ASN A 10 -11.82 17.87 7.86
C ASN A 10 -11.32 19.07 8.67
N HIS A 11 -10.02 19.38 8.63
CA HIS A 11 -9.47 20.51 9.36
C HIS A 11 -10.04 21.85 8.85
N PRO A 12 -10.52 22.75 9.73
CA PRO A 12 -11.21 23.98 9.33
C PRO A 12 -10.31 24.95 8.54
N ASP A 13 -9.00 24.91 8.79
CA ASP A 13 -8.02 25.76 8.13
C ASP A 13 -7.42 25.16 6.85
N ILE A 14 -7.85 23.95 6.44
CA ILE A 14 -7.35 23.28 5.24
C ILE A 14 -8.40 23.40 4.12
N ILE A 15 -8.00 24.02 3.01
CA ILE A 15 -8.77 24.02 1.77
C ILE A 15 -8.20 22.95 0.85
N SER A 16 -8.98 21.90 0.58
CA SER A 16 -8.63 20.92 -0.44
C SER A 16 -8.88 21.52 -1.83
N LEU A 17 -7.81 21.75 -2.59
CA LEU A 17 -7.91 22.20 -3.99
C LEU A 17 -8.15 21.04 -4.97
N GLY A 18 -7.81 19.81 -4.56
CA GLY A 18 -7.98 18.60 -5.33
C GLY A 18 -7.17 17.44 -4.74
N CYS A 19 -7.57 16.21 -5.07
CA CYS A 19 -6.82 14.99 -4.79
C CYS A 19 -6.84 14.12 -6.06
N GLN A 20 -5.72 13.43 -6.31
CA GLN A 20 -5.53 12.61 -7.50
C GLN A 20 -4.85 11.29 -7.11
N LEU A 21 -5.26 10.21 -7.77
CA LEU A 21 -4.53 8.95 -7.77
C LEU A 21 -3.45 9.06 -8.84
N LEU A 22 -2.18 9.01 -8.42
CA LEU A 22 -1.05 9.06 -9.34
C LEU A 22 -0.85 7.70 -10.01
N ASP A 23 -1.29 7.59 -11.25
CA ASP A 23 -1.20 6.41 -12.11
C ASP A 23 -0.24 6.63 -13.30
N THR A 24 0.60 7.65 -13.21
CA THR A 24 1.38 8.21 -14.32
C THR A 24 2.87 7.82 -14.31
N PHE A 25 3.26 6.88 -13.44
CA PHE A 25 4.64 6.38 -13.32
C PHE A 25 4.97 5.19 -14.24
N GLY A 26 3.97 4.64 -14.94
CA GLY A 26 4.17 3.51 -15.85
C GLY A 26 4.77 3.92 -17.19
N GLU A 27 5.28 2.94 -17.95
CA GLU A 27 5.78 3.15 -19.31
C GLU A 27 4.69 3.67 -20.26
N THR A 28 3.45 3.18 -20.07
CA THR A 28 2.28 3.67 -20.81
C THR A 28 1.65 4.86 -20.09
N LYS A 29 2.17 6.06 -20.34
CA LYS A 29 1.63 7.31 -19.82
C LYS A 29 0.79 8.01 -20.88
N LEU A 30 -0.51 8.15 -20.66
CA LEU A 30 -1.41 8.88 -21.57
C LEU A 30 -1.66 10.32 -21.14
N SER A 31 -1.34 10.65 -19.88
CA SER A 31 -1.57 11.96 -19.26
C SER A 31 -0.50 12.25 -18.21
N ASP A 32 -0.13 13.53 -18.05
CA ASP A 32 0.68 14.00 -16.92
C ASP A 32 -0.14 14.21 -15.64
N HIS A 33 -1.46 14.24 -15.76
CA HIS A 33 -2.40 14.35 -14.64
C HIS A 33 -2.86 12.98 -14.18
N GLY A 34 -2.85 12.75 -12.87
CA GLY A 34 -3.43 11.56 -12.26
C GLY A 34 -4.97 11.57 -12.31
N VAL A 35 -5.57 10.44 -11.94
CA VAL A 35 -7.02 10.27 -11.93
C VAL A 35 -7.64 11.06 -10.78
N PRO A 36 -8.61 11.97 -11.02
CA PRO A 36 -9.25 12.71 -9.96
C PRO A 36 -9.91 11.81 -8.92
N TYR A 37 -9.70 12.12 -7.64
CA TYR A 37 -10.29 11.41 -6.51
C TYR A 37 -10.83 12.41 -5.50
N ASP A 38 -12.11 12.28 -5.14
CA ASP A 38 -12.68 13.10 -4.08
C ASP A 38 -12.43 12.43 -2.73
N LEU A 39 -11.30 12.75 -2.11
CA LEU A 39 -10.93 12.19 -0.82
C LEU A 39 -11.93 12.53 0.30
N ARG A 40 -12.73 13.60 0.15
CA ARG A 40 -13.66 14.05 1.18
C ARG A 40 -14.95 13.25 1.20
N SER A 41 -15.52 13.00 0.03
CA SER A 41 -16.80 12.32 -0.10
C SER A 41 -16.69 10.82 -0.36
N SER A 42 -15.54 10.35 -0.88
CA SER A 42 -15.38 8.95 -1.23
C SER A 42 -15.37 8.05 0.02
N PRO A 43 -16.08 6.91 0.00
CA PRO A 43 -16.01 5.92 1.07
C PRO A 43 -14.58 5.45 1.29
N ARG A 44 -14.24 5.20 2.56
CA ARG A 44 -12.94 4.71 2.98
C ARG A 44 -13.08 3.83 4.22
N LEU A 45 -12.28 2.77 4.30
CA LEU A 45 -12.28 1.86 5.45
C LEU A 45 -10.88 1.80 6.05
N PRO A 46 -10.68 2.33 7.27
CA PRO A 46 -9.46 2.13 8.02
C PRO A 46 -9.48 0.76 8.71
N PHE A 47 -8.38 0.02 8.63
CA PHE A 47 -8.13 -1.19 9.41
C PHE A 47 -6.86 -0.97 10.23
N HIS A 48 -7.01 -0.57 11.48
CA HIS A 48 -5.89 -0.34 12.39
C HIS A 48 -6.17 -1.02 13.74
N ASP A 49 -5.58 -2.19 13.95
CA ASP A 49 -5.67 -2.93 15.21
C ASP A 49 -4.37 -3.71 15.46
N ASP A 50 -3.58 -3.20 16.40
CA ASP A 50 -2.30 -3.79 16.81
C ASP A 50 -2.45 -5.21 17.37
N LYS A 51 -3.57 -5.54 18.04
CA LYS A 51 -3.80 -6.89 18.59
C LYS A 51 -4.08 -7.88 17.46
N LEU A 52 -4.79 -7.43 16.43
CA LEU A 52 -5.02 -8.23 15.23
C LEU A 52 -3.77 -8.28 14.34
N GLY A 53 -2.88 -7.30 14.44
CA GLY A 53 -1.72 -7.16 13.55
C GLY A 53 -2.08 -6.54 12.20
N LEU A 54 -3.21 -5.82 12.14
CA LEU A 54 -3.73 -5.21 10.92
C LEU A 54 -3.45 -3.71 10.92
N ASP A 55 -2.89 -3.22 9.82
CA ASP A 55 -2.67 -1.79 9.60
C ASP A 55 -2.66 -1.52 8.08
N PHE A 56 -3.85 -1.25 7.54
CA PHE A 56 -4.05 -0.91 6.13
C PHE A 56 -5.31 -0.04 5.95
N GLY A 57 -5.43 0.56 4.77
CA GLY A 57 -6.59 1.36 4.40
C GLY A 57 -7.15 0.96 3.05
N VAL A 58 -8.46 1.10 2.90
CA VAL A 58 -9.15 0.86 1.63
C VAL A 58 -9.76 2.17 1.14
N LEU A 59 -9.47 2.53 -0.10
CA LEU A 59 -10.10 3.61 -0.83
C LEU A 59 -10.96 3.01 -1.94
N PHE A 60 -12.21 3.45 -2.02
CA PHE A 60 -13.16 2.91 -3.00
C PHE A 60 -13.05 3.67 -4.32
N LEU A 61 -12.97 2.92 -5.41
CA LEU A 61 -12.93 3.50 -6.75
C LEU A 61 -14.32 3.50 -7.38
N GLU A 62 -14.68 4.64 -7.97
CA GLU A 62 -15.85 4.79 -8.82
C GLU A 62 -15.59 4.21 -10.21
N GLU A 63 -16.65 3.83 -10.93
CA GLU A 63 -16.54 3.19 -12.25
C GLU A 63 -15.73 4.03 -13.25
N HIS A 64 -15.90 5.36 -13.21
CA HIS A 64 -15.16 6.26 -14.08
C HIS A 64 -13.65 6.29 -13.78
N GLN A 65 -13.26 6.17 -12.50
CA GLN A 65 -11.86 6.09 -12.09
C GLN A 65 -11.24 4.78 -12.55
N ILE A 66 -11.95 3.66 -12.39
CA ILE A 66 -11.52 2.35 -12.88
C ILE A 66 -11.25 2.40 -14.39
N ARG A 67 -12.17 3.00 -15.17
CA ARG A 67 -11.99 3.15 -16.63
C ARG A 67 -10.77 3.98 -17.00
N LEU A 68 -10.45 5.05 -16.25
CA LEU A 68 -9.29 5.89 -16.52
C LEU A 68 -7.99 5.17 -16.19
N ILE A 69 -7.89 4.55 -15.01
CA ILE A 69 -6.71 3.78 -14.57
C ILE A 69 -6.40 2.64 -15.57
N ALA A 70 -7.43 1.93 -16.03
CA ALA A 70 -7.27 0.84 -16.99
C ALA A 70 -6.69 1.30 -18.34
N LYS A 71 -6.84 2.57 -18.73
CA LYS A 71 -6.24 3.11 -19.95
C LYS A 71 -4.72 3.23 -19.86
N HIS A 72 -4.16 3.30 -18.67
CA HIS A 72 -2.70 3.25 -18.43
C HIS A 72 -2.14 1.83 -18.34
N ASN A 73 -2.90 0.82 -18.80
CA ASN A 73 -2.53 -0.61 -18.73
C ASN A 73 -2.28 -1.11 -17.30
N ILE A 74 -2.85 -0.44 -16.30
CA ILE A 74 -2.81 -0.89 -14.91
C ILE A 74 -3.87 -1.96 -14.71
N VAL A 75 -3.43 -3.11 -14.23
CA VAL A 75 -4.28 -4.26 -13.93
C VAL A 75 -4.44 -4.43 -12.42
N PRO A 76 -5.67 -4.67 -11.92
CA PRO A 76 -5.87 -4.97 -10.51
C PRO A 76 -5.26 -6.32 -10.15
N LEU A 77 -4.78 -6.44 -8.92
CA LEU A 77 -4.50 -7.75 -8.33
C LEU A 77 -5.85 -8.42 -8.06
N THR A 78 -6.04 -9.67 -8.50
CA THR A 78 -7.27 -10.42 -8.19
C THR A 78 -7.14 -11.18 -6.88
N TYR A 79 -8.25 -11.65 -6.33
CA TYR A 79 -8.23 -12.54 -5.18
C TYR A 79 -7.44 -13.82 -5.47
N GLU A 80 -7.63 -14.44 -6.63
CA GLU A 80 -6.88 -15.64 -7.00
C GLU A 80 -5.38 -15.35 -7.07
N ALA A 81 -5.00 -14.18 -7.59
CA ALA A 81 -3.59 -13.79 -7.66
C ALA A 81 -2.99 -13.52 -6.27
N SER A 82 -3.76 -12.99 -5.32
CA SER A 82 -3.29 -12.76 -3.94
C SER A 82 -3.11 -14.05 -3.13
N GLN A 83 -3.85 -15.10 -3.48
CA GLN A 83 -3.75 -16.42 -2.82
C GLN A 83 -2.68 -17.34 -3.41
N ASN A 84 -2.07 -16.97 -4.54
CA ASN A 84 -1.10 -17.79 -5.27
C ASN A 84 0.36 -17.34 -5.03
N GLU A 85 0.71 -16.94 -3.82
CA GLU A 85 2.10 -16.66 -3.43
C GLU A 85 2.95 -17.95 -3.53
N PRO A 86 4.04 -17.97 -4.31
CA PRO A 86 4.92 -19.13 -4.38
C PRO A 86 5.70 -19.34 -3.08
N ALA A 87 5.86 -20.60 -2.67
CA ALA A 87 6.64 -20.94 -1.47
C ALA A 87 8.17 -20.73 -1.66
N ASP A 88 8.63 -20.60 -2.91
CA ASP A 88 10.04 -20.52 -3.31
C ASP A 88 10.50 -19.09 -3.62
N LEU A 89 9.87 -18.07 -3.04
CA LEU A 89 10.35 -16.69 -3.11
C LEU A 89 11.59 -16.51 -2.21
N ASP A 90 12.67 -15.95 -2.76
CA ASP A 90 14.00 -15.89 -2.12
C ASP A 90 14.58 -14.48 -2.01
N VAL A 91 13.99 -13.48 -2.67
CA VAL A 91 14.40 -12.07 -2.58
C VAL A 91 13.18 -11.18 -2.44
N PHE A 92 13.27 -10.21 -1.53
CA PHE A 92 12.16 -9.32 -1.20
C PHE A 92 12.59 -7.85 -1.31
N PHE A 93 11.66 -6.98 -1.70
CA PHE A 93 11.91 -5.54 -1.81
C PHE A 93 10.73 -4.73 -1.27
N LEU A 94 11.01 -3.70 -0.48
CA LEU A 94 10.04 -2.67 -0.12
C LEU A 94 10.16 -1.51 -1.09
N LEU A 95 9.05 -1.12 -1.72
CA LEU A 95 8.96 0.13 -2.48
C LEU A 95 8.19 1.17 -1.65
N GLY A 96 8.68 2.39 -1.58
CA GLY A 96 7.96 3.48 -0.91
C GLY A 96 8.60 4.84 -1.12
N LEU A 97 8.09 5.83 -0.39
CA LEU A 97 8.44 7.25 -0.54
C LEU A 97 9.04 7.77 0.78
N PRO A 98 10.32 7.48 1.10
CA PRO A 98 10.93 7.95 2.34
C PRO A 98 10.84 9.48 2.43
N ALA A 99 10.48 9.95 3.62
CA ALA A 99 10.34 11.38 3.93
C ALA A 99 11.67 12.13 3.70
N GLU A 100 12.81 11.48 3.94
CA GLU A 100 14.15 12.04 3.72
C GLU A 100 14.42 12.44 2.26
N LEU A 101 13.71 11.83 1.30
CA LEU A 101 13.89 12.06 -0.14
C LEU A 101 12.65 12.66 -0.81
N THR A 102 11.60 12.95 -0.03
CA THR A 102 10.31 13.43 -0.53
C THR A 102 9.97 14.77 0.10
N SER A 103 9.61 15.75 -0.72
CA SER A 103 9.24 17.07 -0.23
C SER A 103 7.93 17.00 0.56
N GLU A 104 7.94 17.45 1.81
CA GLU A 104 6.71 17.61 2.60
C GLU A 104 5.78 18.69 2.02
N ARG A 105 6.34 19.65 1.29
CA ARG A 105 5.63 20.81 0.74
C ARG A 105 6.11 21.16 -0.65
N VAL A 106 5.20 21.70 -1.44
CA VAL A 106 5.52 22.35 -2.72
C VAL A 106 6.30 23.64 -2.43
N SER A 107 7.36 23.89 -3.18
CA SER A 107 8.14 25.13 -3.09
C SER A 107 7.29 26.35 -3.49
N PRO A 108 7.70 27.58 -3.12
CA PRO A 108 7.05 28.80 -3.63
C PRO A 108 7.02 28.90 -5.17
N SER A 109 7.95 28.22 -5.84
CA SER A 109 8.01 28.12 -7.31
C SER A 109 7.14 27.01 -7.91
N GLY A 110 6.37 26.28 -7.09
CA GLY A 110 5.46 25.24 -7.55
C GLY A 110 6.10 23.84 -7.73
N ASN A 111 7.33 23.63 -7.26
CA ASN A 111 8.05 22.37 -7.44
C ASN A 111 7.93 21.47 -6.20
N ALA A 112 7.83 20.15 -6.40
CA ALA A 112 7.95 19.15 -5.35
C ALA A 112 8.80 17.97 -5.84
N THR A 113 9.53 17.33 -4.93
CA THR A 113 10.33 16.14 -5.21
C THR A 113 9.69 14.92 -4.59
N VAL A 114 9.61 13.83 -5.36
CA VAL A 114 9.18 12.51 -4.88
C VAL A 114 10.33 11.53 -5.09
N GLY A 115 10.92 11.07 -3.99
CA GLY A 115 12.07 10.16 -4.00
C GLY A 115 11.65 8.70 -3.86
N MET A 116 11.15 8.08 -4.93
CA MET A 116 10.78 6.67 -4.89
C MET A 116 12.00 5.78 -4.64
N THR A 117 11.94 4.98 -3.58
CA THR A 117 13.06 4.17 -3.10
C THR A 117 12.66 2.71 -2.95
N MET A 118 13.56 1.83 -3.41
CA MET A 118 13.42 0.39 -3.26
C MET A 118 14.50 -0.16 -2.34
N LEU A 119 14.08 -0.81 -1.25
CA LEU A 119 14.98 -1.38 -0.25
C LEU A 119 14.94 -2.90 -0.33
N ARG A 120 16.11 -3.53 -0.43
CA ARG A 120 16.21 -4.99 -0.37
C ARG A 120 15.95 -5.46 1.05
N LEU A 121 15.16 -6.52 1.17
CA LEU A 121 14.77 -7.14 2.42
C LEU A 121 15.24 -8.59 2.47
N LYS A 122 15.52 -9.05 3.68
CA LYS A 122 15.69 -10.46 4.02
C LYS A 122 14.51 -10.88 4.89
N LYS A 123 13.66 -11.78 4.38
CA LYS A 123 12.54 -12.35 5.14
C LYS A 123 13.09 -13.02 6.40
N ALA A 124 12.46 -12.74 7.53
CA ALA A 124 12.84 -13.37 8.79
C ALA A 124 12.41 -14.84 8.79
N GLU A 125 13.12 -15.66 9.55
CA GLU A 125 12.64 -17.00 9.88
C GLU A 125 11.31 -16.91 10.64
N PRO A 126 10.43 -17.91 10.53
CA PRO A 126 9.20 -17.94 11.29
C PRO A 126 9.47 -17.76 12.80
N GLU A 127 8.96 -16.66 13.36
CA GLU A 127 8.99 -16.38 14.80
C GLU A 127 7.55 -16.40 15.35
N GLU A 128 7.40 -16.74 16.63
CA GLU A 128 6.10 -16.72 17.31
C GLU A 128 5.58 -15.28 17.36
N GLN A 129 4.36 -15.07 16.86
CA GLN A 129 3.73 -13.76 16.82
C GLN A 129 2.58 -13.71 17.81
N THR A 130 2.46 -12.57 18.50
CA THR A 130 1.39 -12.33 19.47
C THR A 130 0.12 -11.77 18.82
N THR A 131 0.16 -11.47 17.52
CA THR A 131 -0.98 -10.91 16.76
C THR A 131 -1.87 -12.01 16.21
N LEU A 132 -3.18 -11.76 16.10
CA LEU A 132 -4.13 -12.76 15.58
C LEU A 132 -3.82 -13.14 14.12
N PHE A 133 -3.58 -12.14 13.27
CA PHE A 133 -3.11 -12.36 11.92
C PHE A 133 -1.58 -12.33 11.91
N PRO A 134 -0.92 -13.31 11.28
CA PRO A 134 0.51 -13.31 11.16
C PRO A 134 0.95 -12.14 10.28
N ARG A 135 1.97 -11.41 10.71
CA ARG A 135 2.57 -10.33 9.93
C ARG A 135 3.71 -10.88 9.09
N PHE A 136 3.93 -10.25 7.94
CA PHE A 136 5.18 -10.38 7.22
C PHE A 136 6.29 -9.73 8.03
N ILE A 137 7.39 -10.44 8.25
CA ILE A 137 8.54 -9.93 9.02
C ILE A 137 9.79 -10.05 8.18
N ALA A 138 10.55 -8.96 8.10
CA ALA A 138 11.82 -8.94 7.39
C ALA A 138 12.80 -7.94 8.01
N THR A 139 14.08 -8.07 7.68
CA THR A 139 15.11 -7.08 7.99
C THR A 139 15.59 -6.40 6.71
N ILE A 140 16.00 -5.14 6.83
CA ILE A 140 16.55 -4.39 5.71
C ILE A 140 17.98 -4.88 5.43
N ASP A 141 18.15 -5.57 4.30
CA ASP A 141 19.41 -6.22 3.87
C ASP A 141 20.26 -5.31 2.96
N SER A 142 19.67 -4.24 2.42
CA SER A 142 20.43 -3.25 1.66
C SER A 142 21.27 -2.36 2.56
N ARG A 143 22.52 -2.08 2.14
CA ARG A 143 23.24 -0.89 2.57
C ARG A 143 22.51 0.33 2.01
N THR A 144 21.86 1.07 2.88
CA THR A 144 21.15 2.31 2.55
C THR A 144 21.59 3.38 3.52
N ASP A 145 21.71 4.61 3.03
CA ASP A 145 22.05 5.78 3.82
C ASP A 145 20.82 6.37 4.55
N LEU A 146 19.62 5.82 4.28
CA LEU A 146 18.39 6.23 4.96
C LEU A 146 18.49 5.98 6.47
N GLN A 147 18.21 7.03 7.23
CA GLN A 147 18.23 6.99 8.70
C GLN A 147 16.87 6.59 9.29
N SER A 148 15.80 6.74 8.52
CA SER A 148 14.41 6.51 8.86
C SER A 148 13.65 5.82 7.73
N LEU A 149 12.61 5.06 8.08
CA LEU A 149 11.60 4.54 7.14
C LEU A 149 10.29 5.32 7.20
N GLU A 150 10.28 6.49 7.84
CA GLU A 150 9.15 7.40 7.78
C GLU A 150 8.79 7.74 6.33
N GLY A 151 7.50 7.75 6.00
CA GLY A 151 6.99 7.89 4.64
C GLY A 151 6.94 6.58 3.82
N MET A 152 7.51 5.47 4.32
CA MET A 152 7.45 4.18 3.62
C MET A 152 6.27 3.28 4.01
N SER A 153 5.54 3.63 5.07
CA SER A 153 4.30 2.95 5.48
C SER A 153 3.28 2.97 4.32
N GLY A 154 2.57 1.86 4.14
CA GLY A 154 1.69 1.59 2.99
C GLY A 154 2.40 1.15 1.72
N GLY A 155 3.74 1.15 1.71
CA GLY A 155 4.53 0.69 0.58
C GLY A 155 4.35 -0.81 0.30
N PRO A 156 4.19 -1.24 -0.96
CA PRO A 156 4.12 -2.66 -1.28
C PRO A 156 5.47 -3.34 -1.06
N ILE A 157 5.40 -4.55 -0.53
CA ILE A 157 6.51 -5.48 -0.44
C ILE A 157 6.38 -6.49 -1.56
N PHE A 158 7.39 -6.55 -2.41
CA PHE A 158 7.49 -7.48 -3.53
C PHE A 158 8.35 -8.68 -3.15
N GLY A 159 7.91 -9.87 -3.54
CA GLY A 159 8.68 -11.10 -3.51
C GLY A 159 9.05 -11.56 -4.91
N PHE A 160 10.27 -12.04 -5.05
CA PHE A 160 10.85 -12.54 -6.29
C PHE A 160 11.42 -13.93 -6.06
N ASN A 161 11.56 -14.66 -7.15
CA ASN A 161 12.35 -15.88 -7.21
C ASN A 161 13.52 -15.64 -8.18
N THR A 162 14.76 -15.79 -7.72
CA THR A 162 15.95 -15.51 -8.55
C THR A 162 16.08 -16.39 -9.79
N GLN A 163 15.43 -17.57 -9.80
CA GLN A 163 15.35 -18.46 -10.97
C GLN A 163 14.26 -18.03 -11.96
N ARG A 164 13.34 -17.15 -11.55
CA ARG A 164 12.24 -16.60 -12.37
C ARG A 164 12.20 -15.06 -12.24
N PRO A 165 13.27 -14.34 -12.62
CA PRO A 165 13.43 -12.92 -12.32
C PRO A 165 12.38 -12.00 -12.96
N ASN A 166 11.70 -12.47 -14.02
CA ASN A 166 10.65 -11.71 -14.72
C ASN A 166 9.27 -11.83 -14.06
N LYS A 167 9.17 -12.49 -12.91
CA LYS A 167 7.92 -12.64 -12.15
C LYS A 167 8.10 -12.14 -10.73
N TYR A 168 7.08 -11.45 -10.24
CA TYR A 168 7.03 -10.93 -8.89
C TYR A 168 5.63 -11.10 -8.30
N TRP A 169 5.55 -11.03 -6.98
CA TRP A 169 4.31 -11.06 -6.22
C TRP A 169 4.30 -9.94 -5.21
N ILE A 170 3.14 -9.34 -4.95
CA ILE A 170 2.98 -8.41 -3.83
C ILE A 170 2.60 -9.27 -2.63
N VAL A 171 3.51 -9.41 -1.68
CA VAL A 171 3.36 -10.36 -0.55
C VAL A 171 2.76 -9.69 0.68
N ALA A 172 3.05 -8.41 0.88
CA ALA A 172 2.56 -7.65 2.01
C ALA A 172 2.53 -6.15 1.72
N ILE A 173 1.78 -5.40 2.52
CA ILE A 173 1.84 -3.95 2.61
C ILE A 173 2.59 -3.59 3.89
N GLN A 174 3.64 -2.77 3.80
CA GLN A 174 4.43 -2.38 4.96
C GLN A 174 3.60 -1.52 5.92
N SER A 175 3.58 -1.87 7.20
CA SER A 175 2.79 -1.17 8.22
C SER A 175 3.68 -0.44 9.23
N SER A 176 4.53 -1.18 9.93
CA SER A 176 5.39 -0.64 11.00
C SER A 176 6.84 -1.12 10.90
N TRP A 177 7.73 -0.50 11.68
CA TRP A 177 9.15 -0.85 11.71
C TRP A 177 9.73 -0.65 13.11
N LYS A 178 10.74 -1.47 13.44
CA LYS A 178 11.54 -1.38 14.66
C LYS A 178 12.95 -0.96 14.30
N LYS A 179 13.22 0.35 14.43
CA LYS A 179 14.47 1.00 14.01
C LYS A 179 15.73 0.33 14.57
N SER A 180 15.73 0.01 15.86
CA SER A 180 16.91 -0.57 16.54
C SER A 180 17.33 -1.93 15.97
N GLU A 181 16.40 -2.66 15.35
CA GLU A 181 16.64 -3.99 14.76
C GLU A 181 16.68 -3.95 13.23
N ARG A 182 16.43 -2.79 12.61
CA ARG A 182 16.16 -2.66 11.17
C ARG A 182 15.12 -3.68 10.68
N LYS A 183 14.16 -4.01 11.56
CA LYS A 183 13.10 -4.99 11.32
C LYS A 183 11.84 -4.26 10.87
N ILE A 184 11.18 -4.75 9.83
CA ILE A 184 9.91 -4.23 9.33
C ILE A 184 8.82 -5.28 9.51
N PHE A 185 7.59 -4.77 9.60
CA PHE A 185 6.38 -5.56 9.65
C PHE A 185 5.46 -5.12 8.50
N GLY A 186 4.76 -6.07 7.92
CA GLY A 186 3.74 -5.80 6.91
C GLY A 186 2.50 -6.68 7.10
N CYS A 187 1.36 -6.18 6.63
CA CYS A 187 0.12 -6.94 6.55
C CYS A 187 0.15 -7.79 5.27
N PRO A 188 0.12 -9.14 5.35
CA PRO A 188 0.12 -9.98 4.17
C PRO A 188 -1.08 -9.70 3.25
N VAL A 189 -0.84 -9.63 1.94
CA VAL A 189 -1.90 -9.28 0.98
C VAL A 189 -3.01 -10.33 0.97
N ALA A 190 -2.69 -11.61 1.14
CA ALA A 190 -3.69 -12.68 1.25
C ALA A 190 -4.73 -12.39 2.36
N HIS A 191 -4.29 -11.98 3.55
CA HIS A 191 -5.18 -11.65 4.66
C HIS A 191 -6.02 -10.40 4.40
N ILE A 192 -5.45 -9.38 3.77
CA ILE A 192 -6.22 -8.20 3.33
C ILE A 192 -7.37 -8.65 2.43
N TYR A 193 -7.07 -9.49 1.44
CA TYR A 193 -8.07 -9.97 0.48
C TYR A 193 -9.12 -10.89 1.11
N ASP A 194 -8.76 -11.73 2.08
CA ASP A 194 -9.71 -12.55 2.82
C ASP A 194 -10.72 -11.68 3.59
N ILE A 195 -10.24 -10.62 4.25
CA ILE A 195 -11.09 -9.66 4.97
C ILE A 195 -12.04 -8.96 3.98
N LEU A 196 -11.51 -8.47 2.86
CA LEU A 196 -12.32 -7.73 1.88
C LEU A 196 -13.38 -8.61 1.20
N ASN A 197 -13.04 -9.85 0.85
CA ASN A 197 -14.00 -10.80 0.30
C ASN A 197 -15.08 -11.16 1.31
N HIS A 198 -14.72 -11.38 2.58
CA HIS A 198 -15.71 -11.64 3.62
C HIS A 198 -16.69 -10.47 3.77
N LEU A 199 -16.20 -9.22 3.79
CA LEU A 199 -17.04 -8.03 3.87
C LEU A 199 -17.94 -7.88 2.63
N HIS A 200 -17.40 -8.16 1.45
CA HIS A 200 -18.17 -8.16 0.20
C HIS A 200 -19.33 -9.16 0.27
N ASP A 201 -19.06 -10.40 0.69
CA ASP A 201 -20.05 -11.46 0.74
C ASP A 201 -21.16 -11.17 1.77
N GLU A 202 -20.81 -10.62 2.92
CA GLU A 202 -21.79 -10.21 3.93
C GLU A 202 -22.69 -9.08 3.42
N ALA A 203 -22.11 -8.07 2.77
CA ALA A 203 -22.88 -6.98 2.15
C ALA A 203 -23.81 -7.49 1.04
N ALA A 204 -23.34 -8.42 0.19
CA ALA A 204 -24.14 -9.03 -0.86
C ALA A 204 -25.35 -9.81 -0.30
N LYS A 205 -25.14 -10.59 0.77
CA LYS A 205 -26.23 -11.30 1.46
C LYS A 205 -27.24 -10.34 2.08
N GLU A 206 -26.78 -9.24 2.66
CA GLU A 206 -27.66 -8.24 3.28
C GLU A 206 -28.54 -7.52 2.25
N LEU A 207 -27.96 -7.17 1.09
CA LEU A 207 -28.69 -6.61 -0.05
C LEU A 207 -29.75 -7.58 -0.57
N ALA A 208 -29.40 -8.85 -0.76
CA ALA A 208 -30.33 -9.88 -1.23
C ALA A 208 -31.48 -10.16 -0.24
N ARG A 209 -31.29 -9.89 1.06
CA ARG A 209 -32.37 -9.95 2.07
C ARG A 209 -33.32 -8.74 2.03
N LYS A 210 -32.88 -7.62 1.47
CA LYS A 210 -33.64 -6.36 1.42
C LYS A 210 -34.37 -6.15 0.07
N SER A 211 -33.96 -6.88 -0.97
CA SER A 211 -34.63 -6.96 -2.28
C SER A 211 -35.79 -7.94 -2.29
#